data_AF-A0A937NAJ8-F1
#
_entry.id   AF-A0A937NAJ8-F1
#
_cell.length_a   1.000
_cell.length_b   1.000
_cell.length_c   1.000
_cell.angle_alpha   90.00
_cell.angle_beta   90.00
_cell.angle_gamma   90.00
#
_symmetry.space_group_name_H-M   'P 1'
#
loop_
_entity.id
_entity.type
_entity.pdbx_description
1 polymer ?
#
loop_
_entity_poly.entity_id
_entity_poly.type
_entity_poly.pdbx_seq_one_letter_code
_entity_poly.pdbx_strand_id
1 'polypeptide(L)'
;MHILTGMLIAGLLKRGKRSSLLPMLRSGPVQTAHWMPGRVRFRVPSLPDQPSQTDLVRDKLPTLDGVEAVEVNGATGSVLVRYRVGQVEPELLFAAIVRLLGLEKELDQTPRPKIVKELRSFVDSLNRVVHDRTGGLVDFTSALMILLAAVGITKLLREGKAAVPGGFTLLWWGMHQLLGHGGEAE
;
A
#
# COMPACT_ATOMS: atom_id res chain seq x y z
N MET A 1 -6.50 -6.15 37.40
CA MET A 1 -5.10 -5.68 37.49
C MET A 1 -4.61 -5.24 36.10
N HIS A 2 -5.15 -4.16 35.53
CA HIS A 2 -4.83 -3.74 34.13
C HIS A 2 -4.58 -2.23 33.95
N ILE A 3 -4.58 -1.45 35.04
CA ILE A 3 -4.38 0.01 34.97
C ILE A 3 -2.88 0.36 34.82
N LEU A 4 -1.99 -0.46 35.39
CA LEU A 4 -0.54 -0.24 35.35
C LEU A 4 0.06 -0.43 33.94
N THR A 5 -0.53 -1.27 33.11
CA THR A 5 -0.07 -1.50 31.73
C THR A 5 -0.39 -0.32 30.81
N GLY A 6 -1.53 0.35 31.04
CA GLY A 6 -1.92 1.55 30.28
C GLY A 6 -1.04 2.77 30.56
N MET A 7 -0.58 2.94 31.82
CA MET A 7 0.31 4.05 32.20
C MET A 7 1.74 3.90 31.66
N LEU A 8 2.23 2.67 31.49
CA LEU A 8 3.53 2.40 30.87
C LEU A 8 3.54 2.73 29.36
N ILE A 9 2.43 2.46 28.66
CA ILE A 9 2.26 2.82 27.25
C ILE A 9 2.09 4.34 27.09
N ALA A 10 1.34 5.00 27.97
CA ALA A 10 1.18 6.45 27.97
C ALA A 10 2.49 7.19 28.29
N GLY A 11 3.33 6.63 29.17
CA GLY A 11 4.66 7.17 29.50
C GLY A 11 5.66 7.13 28.34
N LEU A 12 5.52 6.16 27.42
CA LEU A 12 6.31 6.06 26.18
C LEU A 12 5.86 7.05 25.09
N LEU A 13 4.64 7.59 25.18
CA LEU A 13 4.10 8.56 24.23
C LEU A 13 4.38 10.03 24.59
N LYS A 14 4.88 10.29 25.80
CA LYS A 14 5.15 11.66 26.27
C LYS A 14 6.65 11.94 26.37
N ARG A 15 7.31 12.07 25.21
CA ARG A 15 8.65 12.68 25.11
C ARG A 15 8.90 13.31 23.74
N GLY A 16 8.95 14.64 23.73
CA GLY A 16 9.77 15.49 22.86
C GLY A 16 9.44 15.50 21.37
N LYS A 17 9.17 16.70 20.82
CA LYS A 17 9.42 17.12 19.41
C LYS A 17 9.79 15.94 18.49
N ARG A 18 8.78 15.21 18.00
CA ARG A 18 9.01 14.13 17.02
C ARG A 18 9.38 14.79 15.71
N SER A 19 10.69 14.94 15.50
CA SER A 19 11.32 14.93 14.19
C SER A 19 10.57 13.97 13.27
N SER A 20 10.30 14.44 12.06
CA SER A 20 9.39 13.87 11.07
C SER A 20 9.30 12.34 11.07
N LEU A 21 8.07 11.83 11.17
CA LEU A 21 7.76 10.41 10.99
C LEU A 21 7.83 9.98 9.50
N LEU A 22 8.45 10.79 8.64
CA LEU A 22 8.41 10.69 7.19
C LEU A 22 9.80 10.75 6.52
N PRO A 23 10.87 10.07 6.98
CA PRO A 23 11.89 9.67 6.04
C PRO A 23 11.32 8.49 5.23
N MET A 24 10.37 8.81 4.37
CA MET A 24 10.42 8.39 2.98
C MET A 24 10.45 6.87 2.76
N LEU A 25 9.25 6.34 2.62
CA LEU A 25 9.00 4.98 2.20
C LEU A 25 9.91 4.59 1.02
N ARG A 26 10.60 3.45 1.11
CA ARG A 26 11.25 2.81 -0.04
C ARG A 26 10.23 2.30 -1.07
N SER A 27 8.95 2.35 -0.72
CA SER A 27 7.83 1.79 -1.45
C SER A 27 6.82 2.91 -1.67
N GLY A 28 6.32 3.07 -2.88
CA GLY A 28 5.36 4.12 -3.20
C GLY A 28 5.72 4.86 -4.49
N PRO A 29 4.85 5.81 -4.89
CA PRO A 29 5.00 6.54 -6.16
C PRO A 29 6.16 7.54 -6.12
N VAL A 30 6.53 8.03 -4.93
CA VAL A 30 7.75 8.81 -4.68
C VAL A 30 8.49 8.13 -3.53
N GLN A 31 9.76 7.83 -3.72
CA GLN A 31 10.60 7.10 -2.77
C GLN A 31 11.84 7.94 -2.47
N THR A 32 12.41 7.85 -1.28
CA THR A 32 13.74 8.45 -1.07
C THR A 32 14.82 7.42 -1.17
N ALA A 33 15.75 7.70 -2.08
CA ALA A 33 16.96 6.93 -2.25
C ALA A 33 18.02 7.31 -1.21
N HIS A 34 18.18 8.62 -0.93
CA HIS A 34 19.18 9.10 0.02
C HIS A 34 18.77 10.46 0.61
N TRP A 35 19.10 10.69 1.88
CA TRP A 35 18.88 11.97 2.56
C TRP A 35 20.09 12.37 3.40
N MET A 36 20.43 13.65 3.34
CA MET A 36 21.36 14.34 4.24
C MET A 36 20.88 15.80 4.40
N PRO A 37 21.24 16.49 5.49
CA PRO A 37 20.88 17.90 5.66
C PRO A 37 21.28 18.74 4.43
N GLY A 38 20.30 19.41 3.83
CA GLY A 38 20.47 20.28 2.67
C GLY A 38 20.54 19.56 1.32
N ARG A 39 20.41 18.23 1.29
CA ARG A 39 20.36 17.44 0.05
C ARG A 39 19.53 16.17 0.19
N VAL A 40 18.55 16.02 -0.69
CA VAL A 40 17.68 14.85 -0.73
C VAL A 40 17.58 14.30 -2.16
N ARG A 41 17.63 12.97 -2.31
CA ARG A 41 17.40 12.29 -3.58
C ARG A 41 16.14 11.44 -3.50
N PHE A 42 15.17 11.80 -4.32
CA PHE A 42 13.97 11.02 -4.57
C PHE A 42 14.15 10.12 -5.80
N ARG A 43 13.41 9.02 -5.82
CA ARG A 43 13.17 8.15 -6.97
C ARG A 43 11.67 8.12 -7.22
N VAL A 44 11.28 8.45 -8.44
CA VAL A 44 9.90 8.49 -8.90
C VAL A 44 9.79 7.50 -10.06
N PRO A 45 9.30 6.27 -9.82
CA PRO A 45 9.31 5.20 -10.81
C PRO A 45 8.52 5.49 -12.09
N SER A 46 7.58 6.44 -12.06
CA SER A 46 6.70 6.79 -13.17
C SER A 46 7.30 7.82 -14.14
N LEU A 47 8.39 8.50 -13.78
CA LEU A 47 9.04 9.53 -14.61
C LEU A 47 9.68 9.01 -15.91
N PRO A 48 10.34 7.83 -15.96
CA PRO A 48 10.94 7.31 -17.19
C PRO A 48 9.96 7.19 -18.36
N ASP A 49 8.69 6.91 -18.06
CA ASP A 49 7.63 6.76 -19.06
C ASP A 49 6.89 8.08 -19.33
N GLN A 50 7.25 9.18 -18.65
CA GLN A 50 6.53 10.46 -18.69
C GLN A 50 7.46 11.67 -18.83
N PRO A 51 7.91 11.99 -20.05
CA PRO A 51 8.79 13.12 -20.32
C PRO A 51 8.19 14.48 -19.90
N SER A 52 6.89 14.69 -20.13
CA SER A 52 6.20 15.93 -19.75
C SER A 52 6.19 16.17 -18.24
N GLN A 53 6.03 15.11 -17.45
CA GLN A 53 6.12 15.18 -15.99
C GLN A 53 7.56 15.43 -15.51
N THR A 54 8.54 14.88 -16.22
CA THR A 54 9.96 15.13 -15.95
C THR A 54 10.29 16.62 -16.09
N ASP A 55 9.82 17.25 -17.17
CA ASP A 55 10.01 18.69 -17.42
C ASP A 55 9.25 19.53 -16.39
N LEU A 56 8.02 19.14 -16.05
CA LEU A 56 7.24 19.83 -15.02
C LEU A 56 7.97 19.87 -13.66
N VAL A 57 8.56 18.75 -13.23
CA VAL A 57 9.35 18.70 -11.98
C VAL A 57 10.62 19.54 -12.12
N ARG A 58 11.31 19.46 -13.27
CA ARG A 58 12.52 20.25 -13.54
C ARG A 58 12.26 21.75 -13.46
N ASP A 59 11.11 22.20 -13.95
CA ASP A 59 10.81 23.63 -14.09
C ASP A 59 10.12 24.22 -12.85
N LYS A 60 9.25 23.45 -12.19
CA LYS A 60 8.44 23.96 -11.05
C LYS A 60 9.08 23.74 -9.69
N LEU A 61 9.84 22.67 -9.51
CA LEU A 61 10.44 22.39 -8.21
C LEU A 61 11.50 23.43 -7.79
N PRO A 62 12.34 23.99 -8.69
CA PRO A 62 13.28 25.06 -8.35
C PRO A 62 12.62 26.38 -7.92
N THR A 63 11.35 26.61 -8.25
CA THR A 63 10.67 27.88 -7.91
C THR A 63 10.21 27.93 -6.45
N LEU A 64 10.37 26.85 -5.70
CA LEU A 64 10.05 26.80 -4.27
C LEU A 64 11.09 27.57 -3.47
N ASP A 65 10.64 28.45 -2.59
CA ASP A 65 11.54 29.20 -1.70
C ASP A 65 12.37 28.25 -0.84
N GLY A 66 13.67 28.53 -0.73
CA GLY A 66 14.64 27.67 -0.05
C GLY A 66 15.14 26.45 -0.84
N VAL A 67 14.71 26.23 -2.09
CA VAL A 67 15.37 25.28 -3.01
C VAL A 67 16.54 25.96 -3.72
N GLU A 68 17.71 25.33 -3.68
CA GLU A 68 18.94 25.87 -4.27
C GLU A 68 19.21 25.31 -5.66
N ALA A 69 18.95 24.01 -5.87
CA ALA A 69 19.13 23.36 -7.16
C ALA A 69 18.30 22.07 -7.24
N VAL A 70 17.88 21.73 -8.46
CA VAL A 70 17.19 20.48 -8.77
C VAL A 70 17.84 19.83 -9.99
N GLU A 71 18.18 18.55 -9.87
CA GLU A 71 18.65 17.72 -10.98
C GLU A 71 17.65 16.57 -11.18
N VAL A 72 17.06 16.50 -12.36
CA VAL A 72 16.12 15.43 -12.74
C VAL A 72 16.74 14.56 -13.83
N ASN A 73 16.81 13.26 -13.60
CA ASN A 73 17.16 12.24 -14.58
C ASN A 73 15.89 11.46 -14.93
N GLY A 74 15.24 11.83 -16.05
CA GLY A 74 14.01 11.19 -16.52
C GLY A 74 14.19 9.70 -16.76
N ALA A 75 15.29 9.28 -17.41
CA ALA A 75 15.55 7.88 -17.74
C ALA A 75 15.59 6.92 -16.52
N THR A 76 15.97 7.42 -15.35
CA THR A 76 16.03 6.63 -14.11
C THR A 76 14.96 7.01 -13.09
N GLY A 77 14.22 8.09 -13.34
CA GLY A 77 13.28 8.72 -12.41
C GLY A 77 13.93 9.32 -11.17
N SER A 78 15.24 9.63 -11.19
CA SER A 78 15.94 10.22 -10.05
C SER A 78 15.74 11.74 -10.01
N VAL A 79 15.30 12.27 -8.87
CA VAL A 79 15.18 13.71 -8.60
C VAL A 79 16.08 14.05 -7.42
N LEU A 80 17.16 14.79 -7.66
CA LEU A 80 18.05 15.29 -6.61
C LEU A 80 17.73 16.75 -6.33
N VAL A 81 17.47 17.08 -5.06
CA VAL A 81 17.18 18.45 -4.62
C VAL A 81 18.21 18.88 -3.60
N ARG A 82 18.82 20.04 -3.82
CA ARG A 82 19.61 20.78 -2.84
C ARG A 82 18.74 21.91 -2.27
N TYR A 83 18.71 22.05 -0.96
CA TYR A 83 17.80 22.96 -0.27
C TYR A 83 18.47 23.57 0.96
N ARG A 84 17.98 24.72 1.41
CA ARG A 84 18.51 25.40 2.59
C ARG A 84 17.90 24.83 3.86
N VAL A 85 18.77 24.26 4.71
CA VAL A 85 18.36 23.69 6.01
C VAL A 85 17.73 24.77 6.88
N GLY A 86 16.56 24.46 7.46
CA GLY A 86 15.81 25.38 8.32
C GLY A 86 14.87 26.34 7.58
N GLN A 87 14.92 26.41 6.24
CA GLN A 87 13.91 27.09 5.42
C GLN A 87 12.91 26.10 4.82
N VAL A 88 13.41 24.96 4.33
CA VAL A 88 12.58 23.90 3.74
C VAL A 88 12.90 22.58 4.42
N GLU A 89 11.84 21.86 4.78
CA GLU A 89 11.95 20.49 5.27
C GLU A 89 11.77 19.48 4.11
N PRO A 90 12.50 18.35 4.10
CA PRO A 90 12.41 17.34 3.03
C PRO A 90 11.00 16.82 2.76
N GLU A 91 10.13 16.83 3.76
CA GLU A 91 8.74 16.38 3.68
C GLU A 91 7.90 17.33 2.80
N LEU A 92 8.21 18.63 2.80
CA LEU A 92 7.56 19.60 1.91
C LEU A 92 7.98 19.37 0.46
N LEU A 93 9.25 19.01 0.23
CA LEU A 93 9.75 18.65 -1.11
C LEU A 93 9.07 17.37 -1.63
N PHE A 94 8.92 16.37 -0.76
CA PHE A 94 8.16 15.15 -1.08
C PHE A 94 6.72 15.48 -1.47
N ALA A 95 6.01 16.25 -0.64
CA ALA A 95 4.63 16.64 -0.90
C ALA A 95 4.49 17.49 -2.17
N ALA A 96 5.45 18.37 -2.44
CA ALA A 96 5.48 19.15 -3.67
C ALA A 96 5.62 18.27 -4.92
N ILE A 97 6.49 17.26 -4.89
CA ILE A 97 6.66 16.31 -6.00
C ILE A 97 5.37 15.50 -6.21
N VAL A 98 4.78 14.97 -5.14
CA VAL A 98 3.50 14.24 -5.21
C VAL A 98 2.43 15.10 -5.89
N ARG A 99 2.29 16.35 -5.46
CA ARG A 99 1.29 17.28 -5.96
C ARG A 99 1.53 17.73 -7.40
N LEU A 100 2.78 17.96 -7.77
CA LEU A 100 3.14 18.31 -9.15
C LEU A 100 2.79 17.18 -10.12
N LEU A 101 2.92 15.94 -9.66
CA LEU A 101 2.73 14.75 -10.49
C LEU A 101 1.32 14.15 -10.41
N GLY A 102 0.44 14.69 -9.55
CA GLY A 102 -0.93 14.17 -9.36
C GLY A 102 -0.96 12.77 -8.73
N LEU A 103 0.02 12.45 -7.89
CA LEU A 103 0.23 11.11 -7.32
C LEU A 103 -0.48 10.90 -5.98
N GLU A 104 -1.41 11.78 -5.59
CA GLU A 104 -2.11 11.72 -4.30
C GLU A 104 -2.89 10.41 -4.16
N LYS A 105 -3.60 10.00 -5.23
CA LYS A 105 -4.36 8.74 -5.25
C LYS A 105 -3.48 7.50 -5.15
N GLU A 106 -2.23 7.57 -5.61
CA GLU A 106 -1.28 6.44 -5.54
C GLU A 106 -0.63 6.32 -4.15
N LEU A 107 -0.58 7.40 -3.37
CA LEU A 107 -0.11 7.33 -1.98
C LEU A 107 -1.09 6.59 -1.07
N ASP A 108 -2.39 6.72 -1.33
CA ASP A 108 -3.45 6.04 -0.57
C ASP A 108 -3.53 4.54 -0.90
N GLN A 109 -2.93 4.11 -2.01
CA GLN A 109 -2.85 2.70 -2.38
C GLN A 109 -1.83 1.97 -1.51
N THR A 110 -2.34 1.17 -0.58
CA THR A 110 -1.49 0.25 0.19
C THR A 110 -0.75 -0.72 -0.76
N PRO A 111 0.59 -0.87 -0.64
CA PRO A 111 1.34 -1.77 -1.49
C PRO A 111 0.83 -3.20 -1.34
N ARG A 112 0.15 -3.72 -2.37
CA ARG A 112 -0.34 -5.10 -2.35
C ARG A 112 0.83 -6.07 -2.52
N PRO A 113 0.97 -7.10 -1.67
CA PRO A 113 2.03 -8.08 -1.83
C PRO A 113 1.91 -8.79 -3.18
N LYS A 114 3.05 -8.99 -3.88
CA LYS A 114 3.07 -9.65 -5.20
C LYS A 114 2.40 -11.03 -5.18
N ILE A 115 2.63 -11.80 -4.11
CA ILE A 115 2.03 -13.14 -3.94
C ILE A 115 0.50 -13.10 -3.87
N VAL A 116 -0.08 -12.05 -3.29
CA VAL A 116 -1.54 -11.86 -3.22
C VAL A 116 -2.08 -11.55 -4.62
N LYS A 117 -1.37 -10.77 -5.42
CA LYS A 117 -1.75 -10.45 -6.80
C LYS A 117 -1.79 -11.71 -7.67
N GLU A 118 -0.75 -12.55 -7.60
CA GLU A 118 -0.70 -13.82 -8.34
C GLU A 118 -1.77 -14.82 -7.90
N LEU A 119 -2.03 -14.90 -6.59
CA LEU A 119 -3.07 -15.79 -6.08
C LEU A 119 -4.47 -15.34 -6.53
N ARG A 120 -4.73 -14.03 -6.58
CA ARG A 120 -5.98 -13.48 -7.14
C ARG A 120 -6.12 -13.78 -8.63
N SER A 121 -5.09 -13.55 -9.43
CA SER A 121 -5.15 -13.81 -10.87
C SER A 121 -5.45 -15.28 -11.19
N PHE A 122 -4.92 -16.19 -10.39
CA PHE A 122 -5.24 -17.61 -10.46
C PHE A 122 -6.71 -17.90 -10.11
N VAL A 123 -7.22 -17.36 -8.99
CA VAL A 123 -8.63 -17.51 -8.59
C VAL A 123 -9.57 -16.93 -9.65
N ASP A 124 -9.26 -15.77 -10.20
CA ASP A 124 -10.06 -15.14 -11.26
C ASP A 124 -10.10 -16.00 -12.53
N SER A 125 -9.00 -16.71 -12.82
CA SER A 125 -8.94 -17.64 -13.93
C SER A 125 -9.83 -18.86 -13.69
N LEU A 126 -9.86 -19.40 -12.47
CA LEU A 126 -10.79 -20.47 -12.10
C LEU A 126 -12.25 -20.00 -12.14
N ASN A 127 -12.53 -18.78 -11.67
CA ASN A 127 -13.87 -18.18 -11.75
C ASN A 127 -14.38 -18.15 -13.18
N ARG A 128 -13.59 -17.63 -14.13
CA ARG A 128 -13.95 -17.62 -15.56
C ARG A 128 -14.20 -19.02 -16.10
N VAL A 129 -13.31 -19.98 -15.83
CA VAL A 129 -13.45 -21.36 -16.33
C VAL A 129 -14.76 -22.01 -15.85
N VAL A 130 -15.09 -21.87 -14.57
CA VAL A 130 -16.34 -22.43 -14.01
C VAL A 130 -17.55 -21.67 -14.53
N HIS A 131 -17.47 -20.34 -14.61
CA HIS A 131 -18.54 -19.50 -15.14
C HIS A 131 -18.90 -19.88 -16.59
N ASP A 132 -17.90 -20.00 -17.47
CA ASP A 132 -18.10 -20.34 -18.87
C ASP A 132 -18.66 -21.76 -19.03
N ARG A 133 -18.16 -22.72 -18.24
CA ARG A 133 -18.62 -24.12 -18.27
C ARG A 133 -20.05 -24.30 -17.73
N THR A 134 -20.48 -23.45 -16.81
CA THR A 134 -21.82 -23.49 -16.22
C THR A 134 -22.84 -22.61 -16.96
N GLY A 135 -22.45 -22.00 -18.08
CA GLY A 135 -23.33 -21.08 -18.82
C GLY A 135 -23.67 -19.81 -18.02
N GLY A 136 -22.78 -19.41 -17.11
CA GLY A 136 -22.91 -18.22 -16.28
C GLY A 136 -23.72 -18.38 -15.00
N LEU A 137 -24.20 -19.59 -14.69
CA LEU A 137 -25.02 -19.86 -13.50
C LEU A 137 -24.21 -19.78 -12.19
N VAL A 138 -22.95 -20.23 -12.20
CA VAL A 138 -22.11 -20.35 -11.00
C VAL A 138 -20.65 -20.05 -11.33
N ASP A 139 -19.94 -19.34 -10.48
CA ASP A 139 -18.47 -19.20 -10.54
C ASP A 139 -17.77 -20.09 -9.50
N PHE A 140 -16.44 -20.21 -9.61
CA PHE A 140 -15.65 -21.06 -8.72
C PHE A 140 -15.80 -20.65 -7.24
N THR A 141 -15.76 -19.35 -6.94
CA THR A 141 -15.94 -18.83 -5.59
C THR A 141 -17.30 -19.21 -5.00
N SER A 142 -18.37 -19.06 -5.78
CA SER A 142 -19.75 -19.36 -5.38
C SER A 142 -19.94 -20.86 -5.15
N ALA A 143 -19.39 -21.71 -6.03
CA ALA A 143 -19.41 -23.16 -5.86
C ALA A 143 -18.68 -23.57 -4.57
N LEU A 144 -17.51 -22.98 -4.31
CA LEU A 144 -16.74 -23.22 -3.09
C LEU A 144 -17.51 -22.80 -1.83
N MET A 145 -18.21 -21.66 -1.88
CA MET A 145 -19.05 -21.18 -0.77
C MET A 145 -20.22 -22.12 -0.48
N ILE A 146 -20.93 -22.59 -1.50
CA ILE A 146 -22.02 -23.56 -1.35
C ILE A 146 -21.50 -24.86 -0.74
N LEU A 147 -20.37 -25.37 -1.25
CA LEU A 147 -19.72 -26.57 -0.73
C LEU A 147 -19.35 -26.42 0.76
N LEU A 148 -18.74 -25.28 1.13
CA LEU A 148 -18.34 -25.02 2.50
C LEU A 148 -19.53 -24.85 3.44
N ALA A 149 -20.61 -24.19 2.99
CA ALA A 149 -21.84 -24.10 3.75
C ALA A 149 -22.45 -25.48 4.00
N ALA A 150 -22.53 -26.33 2.97
CA ALA A 150 -23.01 -27.70 3.10
C ALA A 150 -22.17 -28.51 4.09
N VAL A 151 -20.83 -28.45 3.98
CA VAL A 151 -19.92 -29.12 4.93
C VAL A 151 -20.08 -28.56 6.35
N GLY A 152 -20.16 -27.24 6.51
CA GLY A 152 -20.36 -26.59 7.80
C GLY A 152 -21.66 -26.99 8.49
N ILE A 153 -22.76 -27.03 7.75
CA ILE A 153 -24.07 -27.49 8.24
C ILE A 153 -23.99 -28.95 8.68
N THR A 154 -23.43 -29.84 7.85
CA THR A 154 -23.31 -31.26 8.22
C THR A 154 -22.44 -31.47 9.47
N LYS A 155 -21.38 -30.67 9.64
CA LYS A 155 -20.52 -30.73 10.83
C LYS A 155 -21.25 -30.25 12.09
N LEU A 156 -21.98 -29.14 12.02
CA LEU A 156 -22.78 -28.63 13.13
C LEU A 156 -23.86 -29.62 13.58
N LEU A 157 -24.52 -30.29 12.62
CA LEU A 157 -25.54 -31.29 12.92
C LEU A 157 -24.95 -32.56 13.57
N ARG A 158 -23.67 -32.90 13.30
CA ARG A 158 -23.01 -34.08 13.86
C ARG A 158 -22.31 -33.82 15.20
N GLU A 159 -21.63 -32.69 15.35
CA GLU A 159 -20.74 -32.40 16.50
C GLU A 159 -21.35 -31.41 17.51
N GLY A 160 -22.46 -30.74 17.16
CA GLY A 160 -23.19 -29.85 18.06
C GLY A 160 -22.33 -28.72 18.62
N LYS A 161 -22.44 -28.47 19.94
CA LYS A 161 -21.77 -27.35 20.65
C LYS A 161 -20.25 -27.51 20.78
N ALA A 162 -19.69 -28.69 20.47
CA ALA A 162 -18.26 -28.94 20.50
C ALA A 162 -17.57 -28.67 19.14
N ALA A 163 -18.32 -28.21 18.14
CA ALA A 163 -17.80 -27.92 16.82
C ALA A 163 -16.79 -26.75 16.88
N VAL A 164 -15.50 -27.09 16.83
CA VAL A 164 -14.40 -26.13 16.65
C VAL A 164 -14.12 -25.94 15.16
N PRO A 165 -13.62 -24.74 14.74
CA PRO A 165 -13.20 -24.51 13.37
C PRO A 165 -12.18 -25.58 12.94
N GLY A 166 -12.48 -26.29 11.85
CA GLY A 166 -11.52 -27.25 11.30
C GLY A 166 -10.32 -26.52 10.69
N GLY A 167 -9.22 -27.24 10.42
CA GLY A 167 -8.07 -26.66 9.73
C GLY A 167 -8.43 -25.96 8.40
N PHE A 168 -9.38 -26.54 7.66
CA PHE A 168 -9.90 -25.92 6.42
C PHE A 168 -10.63 -24.59 6.67
N THR A 169 -11.38 -24.46 7.77
CA THR A 169 -12.05 -23.21 8.15
C THR A 169 -11.05 -22.11 8.51
N LEU A 170 -9.97 -22.47 9.21
CA LEU A 170 -8.89 -21.55 9.54
C LEU A 170 -8.13 -21.09 8.29
N LEU A 171 -7.88 -22.02 7.35
CA LEU A 171 -7.31 -21.70 6.04
C LEU A 171 -8.23 -20.76 5.24
N TRP A 172 -9.53 -21.04 5.22
CA TRP A 172 -10.52 -20.18 4.57
C TRP A 172 -10.57 -18.78 5.18
N TRP A 173 -10.56 -18.64 6.51
CA TRP A 173 -10.51 -17.34 7.17
C TRP A 173 -9.22 -16.57 6.86
N GLY A 174 -8.06 -17.24 6.90
CA GLY A 174 -6.80 -16.63 6.52
C GLY A 174 -6.81 -16.15 5.06
N MET A 175 -7.35 -16.98 4.17
CA MET A 175 -7.48 -16.68 2.74
C MET A 175 -8.45 -15.53 2.49
N HIS A 176 -9.62 -15.54 3.12
CA HIS A 176 -10.62 -14.46 3.01
C HIS A 176 -10.09 -13.14 3.56
N GLN A 177 -9.33 -13.14 4.67
CA GLN A 177 -8.72 -11.92 5.18
C GLN A 177 -7.67 -11.36 4.21
N LEU A 178 -6.90 -12.24 3.58
CA LEU A 178 -5.84 -11.89 2.63
C LEU A 178 -6.39 -11.43 1.26
N LEU A 179 -7.51 -12.00 0.82
CA LEU A 179 -8.14 -11.70 -0.47
C LEU A 179 -9.27 -10.66 -0.40
N GLY A 180 -9.96 -10.55 0.73
CA GLY A 180 -11.20 -9.78 0.88
C GLY A 180 -11.04 -8.27 1.06
N HIS A 181 -9.86 -7.76 1.43
CA HIS A 181 -9.61 -6.31 1.58
C HIS A 181 -9.37 -5.59 0.24
N GLY A 182 -10.03 -6.05 -0.83
CA GLY A 182 -9.71 -5.71 -2.21
C GLY A 182 -10.63 -4.72 -2.91
N GLY A 183 -11.83 -4.49 -2.39
CA GLY A 183 -12.89 -3.80 -3.11
C GLY A 183 -13.67 -2.85 -2.23
N GLU A 184 -13.07 -1.70 -1.92
CA GLU A 184 -13.78 -0.42 -1.75
C GLU A 184 -12.80 0.67 -2.18
N ALA A 185 -12.88 1.04 -3.46
CA ALA A 185 -12.31 2.24 -4.04
C ALA A 185 -13.11 2.53 -5.32
N GLU A 186 -14.39 2.84 -5.13
CA GLU A 186 -15.15 3.70 -6.06
C GLU A 186 -15.08 5.14 -5.55
#